data_AF-A0A3B9K4A5-F1
#
_entry.id   AF-A0A3B9K4A5-F1
#
_cell.length_a   1.000
_cell.length_b   1.000
_cell.length_c   1.000
_cell.angle_alpha   90.00
_cell.angle_beta   90.00
_cell.angle_gamma   90.00
#
_symmetry.space_group_name_H-M   'P 1'
#
loop_
_entity.id
_entity.type
_entity.pdbx_description
1 polymer ?
#
loop_
_entity_poly.entity_id
_entity_poly.type
_entity_poly.pdbx_seq_one_letter_code
_entity_poly.pdbx_strand_id
1 'polypeptide(L)'
;MILQTGNRTDIPAFYSEWFANRLKEGFVLVRNPFNPTAVTRYRLDPSVVDLMVFCSKNPAPMLRHMDLLSPFRQYWFVTITPYGTDIEPNVPDKKEVMDTFRTLSGIVGPHQMCWRYDPIFLDEVWTYD
;
A
#
# COMPACT_ATOMS: atom_id res chain seq x y z
N MET A 1 -6.18 3.87 -16.89
CA MET A 1 -6.65 2.93 -15.85
C MET A 1 -6.04 3.28 -14.49
N ILE A 2 -6.82 3.29 -13.41
CA ILE A 2 -6.30 3.40 -12.04
C ILE A 2 -6.22 2.00 -11.41
N LEU A 3 -5.07 1.63 -10.86
CA LEU A 3 -4.86 0.37 -10.17
C LEU A 3 -4.85 0.60 -8.66
N GLN A 4 -5.91 0.19 -7.98
CA GLN A 4 -5.99 0.22 -6.52
C GLN A 4 -5.49 -1.14 -5.98
N THR A 5 -4.29 -1.14 -5.41
CA THR A 5 -3.60 -2.36 -4.94
C THR A 5 -3.92 -2.70 -3.49
N GLY A 6 -4.40 -1.72 -2.70
CA GLY A 6 -4.65 -1.84 -1.26
C GLY A 6 -6.03 -2.34 -0.83
N ASN A 7 -7.02 -2.43 -1.74
CA ASN A 7 -8.42 -2.73 -1.38
C ASN A 7 -8.67 -4.19 -0.97
N ARG A 8 -7.82 -5.13 -1.38
CA ARG A 8 -7.98 -6.56 -1.04
C ARG A 8 -6.93 -7.06 -0.06
N THR A 9 -5.76 -6.43 -0.05
CA THR A 9 -4.64 -6.81 0.81
C THR A 9 -3.61 -5.69 0.83
N ASP A 10 -2.81 -5.65 1.89
CA ASP A 10 -1.66 -4.76 1.99
C ASP A 10 -0.50 -5.33 1.17
N ILE A 11 -0.54 -5.08 -0.15
CA ILE A 11 0.52 -5.53 -1.08
C ILE A 11 1.91 -5.06 -0.64
N PRO A 12 2.13 -3.78 -0.24
CA PRO A 12 3.43 -3.33 0.24
C PRO A 12 3.97 -4.13 1.42
N ALA A 13 3.13 -4.47 2.40
CA ALA A 13 3.57 -5.20 3.59
C ALA A 13 3.84 -6.69 3.33
N PHE A 14 2.97 -7.37 2.58
CA PHE A 14 2.96 -8.83 2.51
C PHE A 14 3.40 -9.41 1.17
N TYR A 15 3.31 -8.65 0.08
CA TYR A 15 3.48 -9.15 -1.29
C TYR A 15 4.38 -8.24 -2.15
N SER A 16 5.31 -7.52 -1.53
CA SER A 16 6.17 -6.57 -2.26
C SER A 16 7.00 -7.25 -3.35
N GLU A 17 7.59 -8.41 -3.04
CA GLU A 17 8.38 -9.19 -3.99
C GLU A 17 7.54 -9.79 -5.11
N TRP A 18 6.35 -10.32 -4.78
CA TRP A 18 5.40 -10.80 -5.77
C TRP A 18 5.00 -9.66 -6.73
N PHE A 19 4.71 -8.48 -6.21
CA PHE A 19 4.29 -7.35 -7.02
C PHE A 19 5.43 -6.82 -7.89
N ALA A 20 6.65 -6.75 -7.36
CA ALA A 20 7.86 -6.44 -8.12
C ALA A 20 8.04 -7.38 -9.33
N ASN A 21 7.78 -8.69 -9.14
CA ASN A 21 7.83 -9.65 -10.24
C ASN A 21 6.72 -9.41 -11.28
N ARG A 22 5.51 -9.03 -10.85
CA ARG A 22 4.42 -8.67 -11.79
C ARG A 22 4.73 -7.41 -12.58
N LEU A 23 5.35 -6.40 -11.96
CA LEU A 23 5.81 -5.19 -12.66
C LEU A 23 6.84 -5.53 -13.74
N LYS A 24 7.81 -6.41 -13.43
CA LYS A 24 8.81 -6.88 -14.41
C LYS A 24 8.18 -7.67 -15.56
N GLU A 25 7.17 -8.48 -15.28
CA GLU A 25 6.42 -9.24 -16.29
C GLU A 25 5.48 -8.35 -17.13
N GLY A 26 5.13 -7.15 -16.65
CA GLY A 26 4.26 -6.21 -17.36
C GLY A 26 2.77 -6.57 -17.33
N PHE A 27 2.35 -7.50 -16.47
CA PHE A 27 0.94 -7.84 -16.30
C PHE A 27 0.63 -8.48 -14.94
N VAL A 28 -0.66 -8.51 -14.60
CA VAL A 28 -1.18 -9.30 -13.48
C VAL A 28 -2.49 -9.98 -13.86
N LEU A 29 -2.70 -11.18 -13.34
CA LEU A 29 -3.95 -11.92 -13.47
C LEU A 29 -4.76 -11.79 -12.18
N VAL A 30 -6.01 -11.38 -12.29
CA VAL A 30 -6.90 -11.18 -11.15
C VAL A 30 -8.15 -12.02 -11.37
N ARG A 31 -8.45 -12.87 -10.41
CA ARG A 31 -9.67 -13.67 -10.40
C ARG A 31 -10.84 -12.81 -9.93
N ASN A 32 -11.99 -12.92 -10.58
CA ASN A 32 -13.20 -12.26 -10.12
C ASN A 32 -13.68 -12.92 -8.81
N PRO A 33 -13.92 -12.16 -7.73
CA PRO A 33 -14.33 -12.72 -6.44
C PRO A 33 -15.73 -13.38 -6.48
N PHE A 34 -16.60 -12.99 -7.41
CA PHE A 34 -17.96 -13.53 -7.55
C PHE A 34 -18.07 -14.61 -8.63
N ASN A 35 -17.10 -14.69 -9.54
CA ASN A 35 -17.03 -15.73 -10.56
C ASN A 35 -15.59 -16.27 -10.65
N PRO A 36 -15.26 -17.33 -9.88
CA PRO A 36 -13.91 -17.84 -9.82
C PRO A 36 -13.35 -18.30 -11.16
N THR A 37 -14.16 -18.72 -12.14
CA THR A 37 -13.63 -19.14 -13.46
C THR A 37 -13.23 -17.95 -14.34
N ALA A 38 -13.75 -16.75 -14.06
CA ALA A 38 -13.39 -15.53 -14.76
C ALA A 38 -12.07 -14.95 -14.22
N VAL A 39 -11.05 -14.92 -15.08
CA VAL A 39 -9.74 -14.34 -14.81
C VAL A 39 -9.49 -13.20 -15.77
N THR A 40 -9.24 -12.01 -15.24
CA THR A 40 -8.90 -10.81 -16.03
C THR A 40 -7.41 -10.60 -16.02
N ARG A 41 -6.83 -10.34 -17.20
CA ARG A 41 -5.43 -9.93 -17.35
C ARG A 41 -5.35 -8.41 -17.45
N TYR A 42 -4.68 -7.79 -16.49
CA TYR A 42 -4.38 -6.36 -16.51
C TYR A 42 -2.96 -6.14 -16.99
N ARG A 43 -2.77 -5.19 -17.92
CA ARG A 43 -1.44 -4.76 -18.37
C ARG A 43 -0.88 -3.75 -17.36
N LEU A 44 0.38 -3.95 -16.96
CA LEU A 44 1.14 -3.08 -16.07
C LEU A 44 2.16 -2.30 -16.91
N ASP A 45 1.65 -1.33 -17.67
CA ASP A 45 2.45 -0.49 -18.58
C ASP A 45 2.09 0.98 -18.33
N PRO A 46 3.08 1.88 -18.13
CA PRO A 46 2.83 3.30 -17.87
C PRO A 46 1.99 4.00 -18.95
N SER A 47 1.96 3.49 -20.18
CA SER A 47 1.13 4.02 -21.27
C SER A 47 -0.37 3.82 -21.06
N VAL A 48 -0.79 2.93 -20.14
CA VAL A 48 -2.22 2.67 -19.86
C VAL A 48 -2.59 2.70 -18.38
N VAL A 49 -1.61 2.63 -17.50
CA VAL A 49 -1.80 2.82 -16.06
C VAL A 49 -1.59 4.30 -15.73
N ASP A 50 -2.68 5.01 -15.45
CA ASP A 50 -2.64 6.44 -15.13
C ASP A 50 -2.13 6.68 -13.69
N LEU A 51 -2.42 5.75 -12.78
CA LEU A 51 -2.08 5.85 -11.35
C LEU A 51 -2.10 4.48 -10.68
N MET A 52 -1.11 4.21 -9.83
CA MET A 52 -1.14 3.12 -8.86
C MET A 52 -1.40 3.67 -7.47
N VAL A 53 -2.42 3.16 -6.80
CA VAL A 53 -2.82 3.59 -5.46
C VAL A 53 -2.55 2.47 -4.48
N PHE A 54 -1.78 2.76 -3.44
CA PHE A 54 -1.39 1.84 -2.38
C PHE A 54 -2.08 2.21 -1.07
N CYS A 55 -2.43 1.21 -0.28
CA CYS A 55 -2.84 1.38 1.12
C CYS A 55 -2.06 0.39 1.97
N SER A 56 -1.36 0.87 3.00
CA SER A 56 -0.49 0.01 3.81
C SER A 56 -0.40 0.46 5.27
N LYS A 57 -0.20 -0.49 6.18
CA LYS A 57 0.28 -0.25 7.56
C LYS A 57 1.79 -0.45 7.69
N ASN A 58 2.43 -1.09 6.70
CA ASN A 58 3.88 -1.30 6.67
C ASN A 58 4.43 -1.21 5.23
N PRO A 59 4.75 0.00 4.74
CA PRO A 59 5.25 0.18 3.38
C PRO A 59 6.74 -0.18 3.21
N ALA A 60 7.46 -0.49 4.30
CA ALA A 60 8.91 -0.68 4.29
C ALA A 60 9.39 -1.75 3.29
N PRO A 61 8.72 -2.92 3.14
CA PRO A 61 9.18 -3.95 2.22
C PRO A 61 9.14 -3.53 0.74
N MET A 62 8.39 -2.47 0.39
CA MET A 62 8.34 -1.96 -0.98
C MET A 62 9.48 -0.98 -1.30
N LEU A 63 10.15 -0.39 -0.30
CA LEU A 63 11.19 0.64 -0.53
C LEU A 63 12.32 0.17 -1.44
N ARG A 64 12.68 -1.12 -1.37
CA ARG A 64 13.73 -1.73 -2.22
C ARG A 64 13.31 -1.94 -3.69
N HIS A 65 12.06 -1.65 -4.04
CA HIS A 65 11.47 -1.86 -5.37
C HIS A 65 10.94 -0.56 -6.01
N MET A 66 11.28 0.59 -5.44
CA MET A 66 10.77 1.89 -5.91
C MET A 66 11.27 2.26 -7.31
N ASP A 67 12.40 1.71 -7.74
CA ASP A 67 12.90 1.82 -9.11
C ASP A 67 11.90 1.28 -10.14
N LEU A 68 11.27 0.13 -9.85
CA LEU A 68 10.25 -0.49 -10.70
C LEU A 68 8.95 0.33 -10.76
N LEU A 69 8.67 1.10 -9.71
CA LEU A 69 7.49 1.94 -9.60
C LEU A 69 7.71 3.35 -10.17
N SER A 70 8.96 3.80 -10.29
CA SER A 70 9.32 5.14 -10.77
C SER A 70 8.70 5.55 -12.12
N PRO A 71 8.42 4.64 -13.09
CA PRO A 71 7.74 5.02 -14.33
C PRO A 71 6.25 5.31 -14.16
N PHE A 72 5.65 4.89 -13.05
CA PHE A 72 4.23 5.05 -12.78
C PHE A 72 3.98 6.24 -11.85
N ARG A 73 2.84 6.91 -12.03
CA ARG A 73 2.31 7.80 -10.99
C ARG A 73 1.82 6.96 -9.82
N GLN A 74 2.05 7.45 -8.60
CA GLN A 74 1.80 6.70 -7.38
C GLN A 74 1.04 7.55 -6.38
N TYR A 75 0.12 6.94 -5.62
CA TYR A 75 -0.49 7.59 -4.47
C TYR A 75 -0.53 6.63 -3.29
N TRP A 76 -0.07 7.08 -2.13
CA TRP A 76 0.20 6.22 -0.99
C TRP A 76 -0.63 6.64 0.22
N PHE A 77 -1.58 5.79 0.59
CA PHE A 77 -2.22 5.84 1.90
C PHE A 77 -1.41 5.00 2.87
N VAL A 78 -0.75 5.64 3.83
CA VAL A 78 -0.05 4.93 4.90
C VAL A 78 -0.82 5.16 6.18
N THR A 79 -1.27 4.07 6.78
CA THR A 79 -2.00 4.13 8.05
C THR A 79 -1.01 4.16 9.20
N ILE A 80 -1.04 5.22 10.00
CA ILE A 80 -0.24 5.35 11.22
C ILE A 80 -1.21 5.64 12.36
N THR A 81 -1.26 4.75 13.34
CA THR A 81 -2.15 4.78 14.50
C THR A 81 -1.31 4.63 15.78
N PRO A 82 -1.83 5.05 16.96
CA PRO A 82 -1.09 4.98 18.21
C PRO A 82 -1.14 3.60 18.87
N TYR A 83 -1.98 2.70 18.35
CA TYR A 83 -2.36 1.46 19.03
C TYR A 83 -1.20 0.48 19.22
N GLY A 84 -1.31 -0.34 20.27
CA GLY A 84 -0.36 -1.39 20.58
C GLY A 84 -0.68 -2.70 19.86
N THR A 85 0.06 -3.74 20.24
CA THR A 85 -0.10 -5.09 19.67
C THR A 85 -1.37 -5.81 20.13
N ASP A 86 -2.05 -5.28 21.14
CA ASP A 86 -3.39 -5.69 21.57
C ASP A 86 -4.44 -5.44 20.48
N ILE A 87 -4.27 -4.37 19.69
CA ILE A 87 -5.15 -3.99 18.59
C ILE A 87 -4.51 -4.30 17.23
N GLU A 88 -3.21 -4.04 17.07
CA GLU A 88 -2.48 -4.18 15.81
C GLU A 88 -1.26 -5.12 15.95
N PRO A 89 -1.46 -6.42 16.19
CA PRO A 89 -0.40 -7.35 16.62
C PRO A 89 0.76 -7.52 15.64
N ASN A 90 0.53 -7.30 14.35
CA ASN A 90 1.51 -7.55 13.29
C ASN A 90 1.93 -6.28 12.56
N VAL A 91 1.63 -5.11 13.12
CA VAL A 91 2.05 -3.82 12.57
C VAL A 91 3.33 -3.37 13.30
N PRO A 92 4.36 -2.88 12.59
CA PRO A 92 5.56 -2.35 13.23
C PRO A 92 5.24 -1.21 14.19
N ASP A 93 6.16 -0.89 15.12
CA ASP A 93 5.95 0.27 15.99
C ASP A 93 5.73 1.54 15.14
N LYS A 94 4.79 2.38 15.57
CA LYS A 94 4.42 3.61 14.86
C LYS A 94 5.61 4.50 14.51
N LYS A 95 6.69 4.51 15.32
CA LYS A 95 7.91 5.27 14.99
C LYS A 95 8.59 4.72 13.74
N GLU A 96 8.70 3.41 13.60
CA GLU A 96 9.26 2.77 12.41
C GLU A 96 8.39 3.03 11.17
N VAL A 97 7.06 2.99 11.32
CA VAL A 97 6.14 3.33 10.23
C VAL A 97 6.26 4.80 9.84
N MET A 98 6.40 5.73 10.80
CA MET A 98 6.65 7.15 10.54
C MET A 98 8.00 7.39 9.84
N ASP A 99 9.05 6.67 10.20
CA ASP A 99 10.36 6.76 9.54
C ASP A 99 10.28 6.29 8.10
N THR A 100 9.59 5.18 7.88
CA THR A 100 9.31 4.64 6.55
C THR A 100 8.45 5.61 5.73
N PHE A 101 7.42 6.21 6.33
CA PHE A 101 6.58 7.22 5.69
C PHE A 101 7.39 8.42 5.22
N ARG A 102 8.28 8.95 6.07
CA ARG A 102 9.17 10.07 5.73
C ARG A 102 10.10 9.70 4.59
N THR A 103 10.68 8.50 4.63
CA THR A 103 11.55 7.98 3.58
C THR A 103 10.83 7.87 2.25
N LEU A 104 9.65 7.23 2.26
CA LEU A 104 8.81 7.07 1.08
C LEU A 104 8.38 8.42 0.51
N SER A 105 7.94 9.35 1.37
CA SER A 105 7.59 10.73 0.98
C SER A 105 8.76 11.46 0.31
N GLY A 106 10.00 11.23 0.77
CA GLY A 106 11.20 11.76 0.12
C GLY A 106 11.45 11.18 -1.28
N ILE A 107 11.02 9.95 -1.54
CA ILE A 107 11.17 9.27 -2.84
C ILE A 107 10.07 9.70 -3.83
N VAL A 108 8.80 9.68 -3.41
CA VAL A 108 7.65 9.91 -4.31
C VAL A 108 7.16 11.36 -4.30
N GLY A 109 7.56 12.14 -3.31
CA GLY A 109 7.12 13.52 -3.08
C GLY A 109 5.91 13.60 -2.13
N PRO A 110 5.83 14.65 -1.29
CA PRO A 110 4.80 14.76 -0.24
C PRO A 110 3.37 14.86 -0.78
N HIS A 111 3.17 15.41 -1.98
CA HIS A 111 1.85 15.48 -2.61
C HIS A 111 1.31 14.12 -3.07
N GLN A 112 2.16 13.09 -3.11
CA GLN A 112 1.77 11.72 -3.44
C GLN A 112 1.46 10.87 -2.18
N MET A 113 1.50 11.49 -1.00
CA MET A 113 1.33 10.82 0.28
C MET A 113 0.02 11.24 0.96
N CYS A 114 -0.59 10.30 1.65
CA CYS A 114 -1.70 10.50 2.56
C CYS A 114 -1.42 9.72 3.85
N TRP A 115 -1.31 10.43 4.97
CA TRP A 115 -1.42 9.78 6.27
C TRP A 115 -2.90 9.47 6.53
N ARG A 116 -3.18 8.19 6.76
CA ARG A 116 -4.50 7.68 7.13
C ARG A 116 -4.52 7.36 8.62
N TYR A 117 -5.55 7.81 9.33
CA TYR A 117 -5.81 7.44 10.72
C TYR A 117 -7.13 6.67 10.75
N ASP A 118 -7.05 5.33 10.68
CA ASP A 118 -8.20 4.43 10.72
C ASP A 118 -7.74 3.02 11.13
N PRO A 119 -8.44 2.33 12.04
CA PRO A 119 -9.69 2.76 12.70
C PRO A 119 -9.47 3.83 13.77
N ILE A 120 -10.54 4.54 14.13
CA ILE A 120 -10.61 5.35 15.35
C ILE A 120 -11.33 4.50 16.40
N PHE A 121 -10.65 4.16 17.48
CA PHE A 121 -11.25 3.54 18.65
C PHE A 121 -11.64 4.61 19.66
N LEU A 122 -12.82 4.44 20.26
CA LEU A 122 -13.33 5.27 21.35
C LEU A 122 -13.76 4.35 22.49
N ASP A 123 -13.04 4.39 23.59
CA ASP A 123 -13.32 3.63 24.82
C ASP A 123 -12.74 4.34 26.06
N GLU A 124 -12.62 3.63 27.19
CA GLU A 124 -12.08 4.19 28.44
C GLU A 124 -10.58 4.54 28.35
N VAL A 125 -9.84 3.94 27.41
CA VAL A 125 -8.40 4.13 27.20
C VAL A 125 -8.12 5.09 26.04
N TRP A 126 -8.87 4.94 24.93
CA TRP A 126 -8.78 5.76 23.73
C TRP A 126 -9.89 6.80 23.75
N THR A 127 -9.65 7.93 24.40
CA THR A 127 -10.61 9.05 24.49
C THR A 127 -10.45 10.04 23.34
N TYR A 128 -11.50 10.82 23.06
CA TYR A 128 -11.45 11.94 22.12
C TYR A 128 -10.75 13.17 22.70
N ASP A 129 -10.81 13.32 24.03
CA ASP A 129 -10.20 14.39 24.83
C ASP A 129 -8.75 14.07 25.21
#